data_AF-A0A963V976-F1
#
_entry.id   AF-A0A963V976-F1
#
_cell.length_a   1.000
_cell.length_b   1.000
_cell.length_c   1.000
_cell.angle_alpha   90.00
_cell.angle_beta   90.00
_cell.angle_gamma   90.00
#
_symmetry.space_group_name_H-M   'P 1'
#
loop_
_entity.id
_entity.type
_entity.pdbx_description
1 polymer ?
#
loop_
_entity_poly.entity_id
_entity_poly.type
_entity_poly.pdbx_seq_one_letter_code
_entity_poly.pdbx_strand_id
1 'polypeptide(L)'
;MTKDNDYISKRKFMEELDRYRRGSVTRRHFLGVTGLGTATAVLGAAVPALRPRQAWGQGSIGDRVVLATWPNYHDPANFDAFTEATGAAVDVNVFGSNEEMLAKLQAGGS
;
A
#
# COMPACT_ATOMS: atom_id res chain seq x y z
N MET A 1 -29.97 -35.92 -18.61
CA MET A 1 -28.82 -35.00 -18.72
C MET A 1 -29.23 -33.65 -18.16
N THR A 2 -29.00 -33.45 -16.87
CA THR A 2 -29.21 -32.14 -16.23
C THR A 2 -28.10 -31.21 -16.71
N LYS A 3 -28.45 -30.05 -17.26
CA LYS A 3 -27.47 -29.05 -17.69
C LYS A 3 -26.84 -28.45 -16.43
N ASP A 4 -25.69 -28.96 -16.03
CA ASP A 4 -24.86 -28.32 -15.02
C ASP A 4 -24.40 -26.98 -15.60
N ASN A 5 -24.98 -25.90 -15.07
CA ASN A 5 -24.68 -24.56 -15.54
C ASN A 5 -23.36 -24.11 -14.90
N ASP A 6 -22.32 -23.96 -15.73
CA ASP A 6 -20.93 -23.70 -15.34
C ASP A 6 -20.68 -22.30 -14.73
N TYR A 7 -21.76 -21.58 -14.40
CA TYR A 7 -21.71 -20.21 -13.88
C TYR A 7 -22.83 -19.94 -12.87
N ILE A 8 -22.54 -19.02 -11.94
CA ILE A 8 -23.48 -18.57 -10.92
C ILE A 8 -24.73 -17.92 -11.56
N SER A 9 -25.91 -18.31 -11.08
CA SER A 9 -27.16 -17.71 -11.56
C SER A 9 -27.32 -16.28 -11.01
N LYS A 10 -28.02 -15.42 -11.77
CA LYS A 10 -28.32 -14.03 -11.36
C LYS A 10 -28.95 -13.95 -9.97
N ARG A 11 -29.88 -14.86 -9.66
CA ARG A 11 -30.56 -14.92 -8.36
C ARG A 11 -29.56 -15.19 -7.22
N LYS A 12 -28.74 -16.23 -7.38
CA LYS A 12 -27.73 -16.59 -6.37
C LYS A 12 -26.67 -15.50 -6.19
N PHE A 13 -26.31 -14.80 -7.28
CA PHE A 13 -25.42 -13.65 -7.21
C PHE A 13 -26.02 -12.50 -6.38
N MET A 14 -27.29 -12.14 -6.63
CA MET A 14 -27.97 -11.08 -5.88
C MET A 14 -28.11 -11.43 -4.40
N GLU A 15 -28.40 -12.70 -4.08
CA GLU A 15 -28.44 -13.20 -2.70
C GLU A 15 -27.09 -13.03 -1.99
N GLU A 16 -25.98 -13.40 -2.63
CA GLU A 16 -24.64 -13.21 -2.07
C GLU A 16 -24.26 -11.73 -1.94
N LEU A 17 -24.68 -10.87 -2.88
CA LEU A 17 -24.44 -9.44 -2.81
C LEU A 17 -25.16 -8.80 -1.61
N ASP A 18 -26.40 -9.19 -1.35
CA ASP A 18 -27.16 -8.68 -0.20
C ASP A 18 -26.63 -9.22 1.13
N ARG A 19 -26.10 -10.44 1.16
CA ARG A 19 -25.36 -10.96 2.32
C ARG A 19 -24.09 -10.15 2.58
N TYR A 20 -23.35 -9.78 1.53
CA TYR A 20 -22.14 -8.96 1.65
C TYR A 20 -22.46 -7.54 2.14
N ARG A 21 -23.47 -6.88 1.55
CA ARG A 21 -23.92 -5.53 1.95
C ARG A 21 -24.36 -5.45 3.41
N ARG A 22 -25.02 -6.50 3.91
CA ARG A 22 -25.43 -6.62 5.31
C ARG A 22 -24.29 -7.02 6.26
N GLY A 23 -23.07 -7.22 5.75
CA GLY A 23 -21.92 -7.67 6.54
C GLY A 23 -22.00 -9.11 7.01
N SER A 24 -22.98 -9.89 6.55
CA SER A 24 -23.17 -11.30 6.93
C SER A 24 -22.14 -12.24 6.32
N VAL A 25 -21.39 -11.78 5.32
CA VAL A 25 -20.25 -12.48 4.72
C VAL A 25 -19.10 -11.50 4.46
N THR A 26 -17.88 -12.01 4.50
CA THR A 26 -16.69 -11.22 4.19
C THR A 26 -16.54 -10.99 2.69
N ARG A 27 -15.78 -9.96 2.31
CA ARG A 27 -15.40 -9.69 0.91
C ARG A 27 -14.76 -10.91 0.25
N ARG A 28 -13.91 -11.63 0.97
CA ARG A 28 -13.23 -12.85 0.48
C ARG A 28 -14.24 -13.95 0.13
N HIS A 29 -15.23 -14.16 0.99
CA HIS A 29 -16.29 -15.15 0.75
C HIS A 29 -17.11 -14.78 -0.50
N PHE A 30 -17.57 -13.53 -0.59
CA PHE A 30 -18.34 -13.04 -1.74
C PHE A 30 -17.59 -13.21 -3.06
N LEU A 31 -16.32 -12.77 -3.12
CA LEU A 31 -15.49 -12.89 -4.33
C LEU A 31 -15.22 -14.36 -4.72
N GLY A 32 -15.12 -15.25 -3.73
CA GLY A 32 -14.93 -16.68 -3.94
C GLY A 32 -16.16 -17.37 -4.51
N VAL A 33 -17.33 -17.16 -3.90
CA VAL A 33 -18.59 -17.83 -4.32
C VAL A 33 -19.11 -17.30 -5.65
N THR A 34 -18.89 -16.02 -5.96
CA THR A 34 -19.34 -15.40 -7.22
C THR A 34 -18.41 -15.63 -8.40
N GLY A 35 -17.19 -16.14 -8.18
CA GLY A 35 -16.17 -16.26 -9.23
C GLY A 35 -15.59 -14.92 -9.68
N LEU A 36 -15.96 -13.80 -9.06
CA LEU A 36 -15.40 -12.49 -9.40
C LEU A 36 -13.90 -12.40 -9.06
N GLY A 37 -13.44 -13.12 -8.04
CA GLY A 37 -12.02 -13.22 -7.71
C GLY A 37 -11.21 -13.88 -8.82
N THR A 38 -11.70 -14.99 -9.38
CA THR A 38 -11.02 -15.69 -10.49
C THR A 38 -11.08 -14.87 -11.78
N ALA A 39 -12.22 -14.25 -12.10
CA ALA A 39 -12.34 -13.36 -13.25
C ALA A 39 -11.35 -12.17 -13.17
N THR A 40 -11.21 -11.57 -11.98
CA THR A 40 -10.26 -10.46 -11.76
C THR A 40 -8.80 -10.93 -11.88
N ALA A 41 -8.46 -12.13 -11.41
CA ALA A 41 -7.13 -12.71 -11.56
C ALA A 41 -6.77 -12.99 -13.04
N VAL A 42 -7.71 -13.54 -13.82
CA VAL A 42 -7.55 -13.76 -15.26
C VAL A 42 -7.38 -12.45 -16.00
N LEU A 43 -8.21 -11.44 -15.71
CA LEU A 43 -8.09 -10.11 -16.30
C LEU A 43 -6.75 -9.45 -15.93
N GLY A 44 -6.31 -9.58 -14.68
CA GLY A 44 -4.99 -9.09 -14.24
C GLY A 44 -3.82 -9.76 -14.97
N ALA A 45 -3.94 -11.03 -15.35
CA ALA A 45 -2.92 -11.73 -16.13
C ALA A 45 -2.96 -11.37 -17.62
N ALA A 46 -4.16 -11.30 -18.21
CA ALA A 46 -4.37 -11.14 -19.65
C ALA A 46 -4.35 -9.69 -20.14
N VAL A 47 -4.67 -8.72 -19.28
CA VAL A 47 -4.71 -7.30 -19.64
C VAL A 47 -3.50 -6.58 -19.02
N PRO A 48 -2.47 -6.21 -19.80
CA PRO A 48 -1.25 -5.61 -19.27
C PRO A 48 -1.48 -4.35 -18.42
N ALA A 49 -2.50 -3.55 -18.73
CA ALA A 49 -2.86 -2.35 -18.00
C ALA A 49 -3.43 -2.61 -16.58
N LEU A 50 -3.93 -3.82 -16.32
CA LEU A 50 -4.48 -4.23 -15.01
C LEU A 50 -3.48 -5.03 -14.18
N ARG A 51 -2.25 -5.25 -14.69
CA ARG A 51 -1.19 -5.94 -13.93
C ARG A 51 -0.76 -5.07 -12.75
N PRO A 52 -0.64 -5.65 -11.53
CA PRO A 52 0.00 -4.94 -10.43
C PRO A 52 1.43 -4.57 -10.86
N ARG A 53 1.78 -3.29 -10.72
CA ARG A 53 3.14 -2.81 -11.00
C ARG A 53 4.00 -3.13 -9.80
N GLN A 54 5.26 -3.45 -10.05
CA GLN A 54 6.26 -3.59 -9.00
C GLN A 54 6.34 -2.28 -8.21
N ALA A 55 6.23 -2.37 -6.89
CA ALA A 55 6.51 -1.25 -6.00
C ALA A 55 8.02 -1.12 -5.86
N TRP A 56 8.61 -0.10 -6.49
CA TRP A 56 10.05 0.15 -6.45
C TRP A 56 10.53 0.69 -5.09
N GLY A 57 9.60 1.00 -4.17
CA GLY A 57 9.91 1.45 -2.82
C GLY A 57 10.34 0.35 -1.84
N GLN A 58 10.45 -0.91 -2.29
CA GLN A 58 10.89 -2.06 -1.50
C GLN A 58 12.35 -2.49 -1.82
N GLY A 59 13.11 -1.67 -2.54
CA GLY A 59 14.57 -1.82 -2.60
C GLY A 59 15.25 -1.25 -1.35
N SER A 60 16.51 -1.60 -1.08
CA SER A 60 17.24 -1.01 0.05
C SER A 60 17.35 0.51 -0.15
N ILE A 61 16.81 1.29 0.78
CA ILE A 61 16.90 2.75 0.79
C ILE A 61 18.34 3.27 1.01
N GLY A 62 19.28 2.34 1.25
CA GLY A 62 20.66 2.60 1.63
C GLY A 62 20.84 2.43 3.14
N ASP A 63 22.05 2.71 3.62
CA ASP A 63 22.40 2.50 5.03
C ASP A 63 22.01 3.70 5.91
N ARG A 64 21.64 4.84 5.31
CA ARG A 64 21.32 6.09 6.03
C ARG A 64 20.30 6.94 5.30
N VAL A 65 19.46 7.63 6.07
CA VAL A 65 18.63 8.76 5.65
C VAL A 65 18.99 9.99 6.48
N VAL A 66 19.17 11.13 5.81
CA VAL A 66 19.37 12.43 6.45
C VAL A 66 18.07 13.21 6.45
N LEU A 67 17.59 13.60 7.62
CA LEU A 67 16.34 14.33 7.82
C LEU A 67 16.62 15.75 8.30
N ALA A 68 16.21 16.74 7.52
CA ALA A 68 16.17 18.15 7.94
C ALA A 68 14.78 18.47 8.53
N THR A 69 14.73 18.91 9.79
CA THR A 69 13.46 19.16 10.50
C THR A 69 13.59 20.28 11.54
N TRP A 70 12.53 20.48 12.31
CA TRP A 70 12.38 21.50 13.34
C TRP A 70 12.40 20.92 14.74
N PRO A 71 12.70 21.74 15.78
CA PRO A 71 12.60 21.30 17.16
C PRO A 71 11.20 20.77 17.47
N ASN A 72 11.12 19.62 18.12
CA ASN A 72 9.86 18.99 18.58
C ASN A 72 8.87 18.61 17.46
N TYR A 73 9.33 18.47 16.20
CA TYR A 73 8.49 18.04 15.07
C TYR A 73 8.57 16.54 14.76
N HIS A 74 9.31 15.78 15.56
CA HIS A 74 9.51 14.35 15.38
C HIS A 74 9.38 13.61 16.71
N ASP A 75 8.89 12.38 16.62
CA ASP A 75 8.89 11.40 17.71
C ASP A 75 10.07 10.44 17.50
N PRO A 76 11.02 10.32 18.44
CA PRO A 76 12.14 9.38 18.33
C PRO A 76 11.71 7.93 18.06
N ALA A 77 10.54 7.51 18.56
CA ALA A 77 10.04 6.15 18.35
C ALA A 77 9.80 5.83 16.87
N ASN A 78 9.48 6.85 16.05
CA ASN A 78 9.32 6.67 14.61
C ASN A 78 10.65 6.38 13.91
N PHE A 79 11.77 6.86 14.45
CA PHE A 79 13.09 6.61 13.87
C PHE A 79 13.53 5.17 14.13
N ASP A 80 13.32 4.68 15.34
CA ASP A 80 13.60 3.29 15.69
C ASP A 80 12.78 2.33 14.82
N ALA A 81 11.47 2.57 14.71
CA ALA A 81 10.58 1.79 13.86
C ALA A 81 10.97 1.85 12.38
N PHE A 82 11.42 3.02 11.91
CA PHE A 82 11.90 3.19 10.54
C PHE A 82 13.20 2.42 10.29
N THR A 83 14.17 2.52 11.20
CA THR A 83 15.44 1.79 11.11
C THR A 83 15.23 0.28 11.18
N GLU A 84 14.32 -0.20 12.04
CA GLU A 84 13.95 -1.63 12.08
C GLU A 84 13.33 -2.09 10.76
N ALA A 85 12.45 -1.29 10.17
CA ALA A 85 11.75 -1.65 8.94
C ALA A 85 12.63 -1.58 7.68
N THR A 86 13.64 -0.71 7.67
CA THR A 86 14.40 -0.37 6.44
C THR A 86 15.89 -0.72 6.51
N GLY A 87 16.44 -0.90 7.71
CA GLY A 87 17.88 -1.05 7.95
C GLY A 87 18.67 0.25 7.89
N ALA A 88 18.04 1.39 7.56
CA ALA A 88 18.72 2.67 7.41
C ALA A 88 18.77 3.45 8.72
N ALA A 89 19.96 3.95 9.08
CA ALA A 89 20.11 4.87 10.20
C ALA A 89 19.51 6.25 9.88
N VAL A 90 18.87 6.89 10.86
CA VAL A 90 18.30 8.24 10.70
C VAL A 90 19.26 9.27 11.30
N ASP A 91 19.71 10.23 10.48
CA ASP A 91 20.55 11.35 10.87
C ASP A 91 19.72 12.64 10.84
N VAL A 92 19.50 13.28 11.99
CA VAL A 92 18.54 14.38 12.13
C VAL A 92 19.27 15.71 12.29
N ASN A 93 19.05 16.60 11.32
CA ASN A 93 19.48 17.99 11.35
C ASN A 93 18.31 18.87 11.76
N VAL A 94 18.40 19.49 12.93
CA VAL A 94 17.38 20.40 13.44
C VAL A 94 17.74 21.85 13.11
N PHE A 95 16.79 22.58 12.53
CA PHE A 95 16.93 24.00 12.15
C PHE A 95 16.01 24.88 12.97
N GLY A 96 16.49 26.05 13.39
CA GLY A 96 15.72 27.01 14.18
C GLY A 96 14.83 27.93 13.32
N SER A 97 15.11 28.04 12.01
CA SER A 97 14.37 28.89 11.08
C SER A 97 14.43 28.39 9.63
N ASN A 98 13.53 28.90 8.79
CA ASN A 98 13.48 28.55 7.36
C ASN A 98 14.69 29.15 6.64
N GLU A 99 15.10 30.35 7.06
CA GLU A 99 16.24 31.09 6.53
C GLU A 99 17.55 30.35 6.82
N GLU A 100 17.69 29.77 8.01
CA GLU A 100 18.83 28.92 8.37
C GLU A 100 18.90 27.66 7.49
N MET A 101 17.76 26.98 7.31
CA MET A 101 17.66 25.80 6.46
C MET A 101 17.99 26.13 5.00
N LEU A 102 17.40 27.21 4.46
CA LEU A 102 17.63 27.67 3.11
C LEU A 102 19.11 28.04 2.88
N ALA A 103 19.74 28.69 3.84
CA ALA A 103 21.16 29.05 3.75
C ALA A 103 22.05 27.81 3.63
N LYS A 104 21.79 26.73 4.39
CA LYS A 104 22.55 25.47 4.25
C LYS A 104 22.35 24.81 2.89
N LEU A 105 21.11 24.78 2.39
CA LEU A 105 20.81 24.22 1.06
C LEU A 105 21.48 25.03 -0.06
N GLN A 106 21.47 26.36 0.03
CA GLN A 106 22.12 27.25 -0.94
C GLN A 106 23.65 27.15 -0.90
N ALA A 107 24.23 26.89 0.27
CA ALA A 107 25.66 26.64 0.41
C ALA A 107 26.10 25.28 -0.18
N GLY A 108 25.16 24.47 -0.70
CA GLY A 108 25.44 23.15 -1.28
C GLY A 108 25.70 22.06 -0.25
N GLY A 109 25.33 22.29 1.02
CA GLY A 109 25.50 21.33 2.10
C GLY A 109 24.24 20.51 2.35
N SER A 110 24.31 19.21 2.11
CA SER A 110 23.43 18.17 2.68
C SER A 110 24.26 16.95 3.02
#